data_AF-G1XCP3-F1
#
_entry.id   AF-G1XCP3-F1
#
_cell.length_a   1.000
_cell.length_b   1.000
_cell.length_c   1.000
_cell.angle_alpha   90.00
_cell.angle_beta   90.00
_cell.angle_gamma   90.00
#
_symmetry.space_group_name_H-M   'P 1'
#
loop_
_entity.id
_entity.type
_entity.pdbx_description
1 polymer ?
#
loop_
_entity_poly.entity_id
_entity_poly.type
_entity_poly.pdbx_seq_one_letter_code
_entity_poly.pdbx_strand_id
1 'polypeptide(L)'
;MSSPPPLPHKFNLSEEPDLPELQQQIHDLTQLRNSYQASLLSLRSTKTLKDHLSSSSSSSSTTPSSQTKPPISISPSLQISDKNLNDILLARSAELSADHQEWTQEALYRMAGLTKFTVTDPSASSSSPFNNITGIRIEVMADGKFGTPYYLFLKPHDDTPKPTSENPSPTETPSETHLILHRHTIPAYFIQPLNDLAEKYLPPPPRIQNLDRFVRDVRHFLVLHYFRRASLSHIKNEVYQNIPQLDPDNNNDDNDNDNDNNDNIPNIYVSEFIIDPEARLVEIHWLQTNNPSTKRLAYIALTEEGGIEGLVVKQDNQRILHMEMQIKGPNWLRGATDSMDWIPGLFQRLQWSSAPPSSSF
;
A
#
# COMPACT_ATOMS: atom_id res chain seq x y z
N MET A 1 18.67 30.35 -5.50
CA MET A 1 19.79 30.79 -4.65
C MET A 1 19.18 31.34 -3.38
N SER A 2 19.06 30.50 -2.34
CA SER A 2 18.44 30.86 -1.06
C SER A 2 19.51 31.11 -0.01
N SER A 3 19.35 32.21 0.73
CA SER A 3 20.25 32.70 1.77
C SER A 3 20.46 31.71 2.92
N PRO A 4 21.61 31.76 3.60
CA PRO A 4 21.88 30.92 4.77
C PRO A 4 21.11 31.41 6.00
N PRO A 5 20.84 30.53 6.98
CA PRO A 5 20.16 30.89 8.23
C PRO A 5 21.08 31.72 9.13
N PRO A 6 20.51 32.54 10.04
CA PRO A 6 21.29 33.42 10.90
C PRO A 6 22.03 32.64 11.99
N LEU A 7 23.26 33.05 12.25
CA LEU A 7 24.11 32.52 13.32
C LEU A 7 23.52 32.85 14.71
N PRO A 8 23.69 31.97 15.71
CA PRO A 8 23.24 32.23 17.07
C PRO A 8 24.07 33.35 17.71
N HIS A 9 23.36 34.19 18.47
CA HIS A 9 23.91 35.30 19.22
C HIS A 9 25.04 34.88 20.16
N LYS A 10 26.07 35.73 20.22
CA LYS A 10 27.18 35.67 21.17
C LYS A 10 26.66 35.53 22.60
N PHE A 11 27.02 34.42 23.27
CA PHE A 11 26.80 34.23 24.69
C PHE A 11 27.56 35.30 25.48
N ASN A 12 26.82 36.12 26.22
CA ASN A 12 27.34 37.02 27.23
C ASN A 12 27.77 36.18 28.43
N LEU A 13 29.08 36.07 28.66
CA LEU A 13 29.67 35.44 29.85
C LEU A 13 29.60 36.41 31.02
N SER A 14 28.45 36.56 31.71
CA SER A 14 28.36 37.22 33.04
C SER A 14 27.02 37.02 33.78
N GLU A 15 26.22 35.99 33.47
CA GLU A 15 25.05 35.65 34.32
C GLU A 15 25.24 34.26 34.89
N GLU A 16 25.37 34.21 36.21
CA GLU A 16 25.32 32.98 37.01
C GLU A 16 23.92 32.38 36.77
N PRO A 17 23.81 31.15 36.22
CA PRO A 17 22.51 30.60 35.83
C PRO A 17 21.63 30.48 37.07
N ASP A 18 20.43 31.06 37.00
CA ASP A 18 19.46 31.03 38.08
C ASP A 18 19.21 29.57 38.50
N LEU A 19 19.39 29.30 39.79
CA LEU A 19 19.22 27.99 40.43
C LEU A 19 17.95 27.22 39.98
N PRO A 20 16.77 27.85 39.77
CA PRO A 20 15.60 27.15 39.23
C PRO A 20 15.76 26.66 37.77
N GLU A 21 16.52 27.36 36.93
CA GLU A 21 16.74 26.96 35.53
C GLU A 21 17.62 25.71 35.46
N LEU A 22 18.66 25.65 36.29
CA LEU A 22 19.47 24.43 36.44
C LEU A 22 18.66 23.25 36.97
N GLN A 23 17.75 23.48 37.91
CA GLN A 23 16.85 22.42 38.41
C GLN A 23 15.91 21.90 37.33
N GLN A 24 15.36 22.80 36.50
CA GLN A 24 14.53 22.43 35.36
C GLN A 24 15.33 21.63 34.33
N GLN A 25 16.55 22.07 34.01
CA GLN A 25 17.42 21.35 33.08
C GLN A 25 17.81 19.96 33.59
N ILE A 26 18.09 19.82 34.90
CA ILE A 26 18.36 18.52 35.53
C ILE A 26 17.13 17.62 35.46
N HIS A 27 15.94 18.17 35.69
CA HIS A 27 14.70 17.41 35.61
C HIS A 27 14.43 16.91 34.19
N ASP A 28 14.61 17.77 33.17
CA ASP A 28 14.41 17.41 31.77
C ASP A 28 15.41 16.35 31.30
N LEU A 29 16.69 16.49 31.68
CA LEU A 29 17.72 15.47 31.42
C LEU A 29 17.42 14.16 32.16
N THR A 30 16.84 14.22 33.35
CA THR A 30 16.43 13.02 34.10
C THR A 30 15.23 12.34 33.44
N GLN A 31 14.25 13.09 32.95
CA GLN A 31 13.13 12.54 32.18
C GLN A 31 13.62 11.89 30.89
N LEU A 32 14.53 12.55 30.17
CA LEU A 32 15.14 12.03 28.95
C LEU A 32 15.94 10.75 29.22
N ARG A 33 16.72 10.71 30.32
CA ARG A 33 17.43 9.51 30.74
C ARG A 33 16.46 8.36 31.05
N ASN A 34 15.37 8.65 31.76
CA ASN A 34 14.38 7.64 32.13
C ASN A 34 13.65 7.09 30.90
N SER A 35 13.35 7.92 29.89
CA SER A 35 12.72 7.47 28.65
C SER A 35 13.65 6.59 27.82
N TYR A 36 14.93 6.94 27.70
CA TYR A 36 15.93 6.07 27.06
C TYR A 36 16.14 4.77 27.82
N GLN A 37 16.14 4.79 29.16
CA GLN A 37 16.24 3.59 29.97
C GLN A 37 15.01 2.67 29.81
N ALA A 38 13.81 3.24 29.76
CA ALA A 38 12.59 2.48 29.49
C ALA A 38 12.60 1.88 28.08
N SER A 39 13.07 2.63 27.07
CA SER A 39 13.26 2.12 25.71
C SER A 39 14.26 0.94 25.69
N LEU A 40 15.43 1.08 26.32
CA LEU A 40 16.42 0.01 26.42
C LEU A 40 15.89 -1.24 27.14
N LEU A 41 15.08 -1.08 28.19
CA LEU A 41 14.46 -2.21 28.90
C LEU A 41 13.38 -2.90 28.04
N SER A 42 12.60 -2.13 27.28
CA SER A 42 11.62 -2.65 26.31
C SER A 42 12.31 -3.39 25.14
N LEU A 43 13.47 -2.91 24.68
CA LEU A 43 14.28 -3.61 23.68
C LEU A 43 14.93 -4.90 24.23
N ARG A 44 15.27 -4.96 25.53
CA ARG A 44 15.76 -6.19 26.15
C ARG A 44 14.71 -7.30 26.18
N SER A 45 13.44 -6.98 26.45
CA SER A 45 12.36 -7.98 26.48
C SER A 45 11.98 -8.50 25.10
N THR A 46 12.13 -7.69 24.06
CA THR A 46 11.88 -8.11 22.67
C THR A 46 13.04 -8.94 22.09
N LYS A 47 14.28 -8.66 22.49
CA LYS A 47 15.45 -9.46 22.06
C LYS A 47 15.50 -10.84 22.71
N THR A 48 15.16 -10.99 24.00
CA THR A 48 15.05 -12.34 24.61
C THR A 48 13.99 -13.19 23.91
N LEU A 49 12.87 -12.60 23.48
CA LEU A 49 11.87 -13.28 22.66
C LEU A 49 12.40 -13.64 21.28
N LYS A 50 13.11 -12.73 20.59
CA LYS A 50 13.72 -12.99 19.28
C LYS A 50 14.79 -14.09 19.35
N ASP A 51 15.63 -14.08 20.37
CA ASP A 51 16.68 -15.08 20.59
C ASP A 51 16.08 -16.45 20.96
N HIS A 52 14.98 -16.48 21.74
CA HIS A 52 14.20 -17.70 22.01
C HIS A 52 13.48 -18.25 20.77
N LEU A 53 12.96 -17.37 19.90
CA LEU A 53 12.33 -17.77 18.63
C LEU A 53 13.36 -18.26 17.61
N SER A 54 14.54 -17.63 17.58
CA SER A 54 15.64 -18.03 16.68
C SER A 54 16.24 -19.38 17.12
N SER A 55 16.45 -19.59 18.42
CA SER A 55 16.97 -20.86 18.96
C SER A 55 15.96 -22.02 18.88
N SER A 56 14.65 -21.73 18.99
CA SER A 56 13.59 -22.74 18.78
C SER A 56 13.41 -23.10 17.30
N SER A 57 13.75 -22.22 16.36
CA SER A 57 13.72 -22.54 14.92
C SER A 57 14.88 -23.43 14.45
N SER A 58 15.98 -23.51 15.22
CA SER A 58 17.17 -24.31 14.91
C SER A 58 17.23 -25.67 15.60
N SER A 59 16.19 -26.08 16.34
CA SER A 59 16.16 -27.34 17.10
C SER A 59 15.00 -28.26 16.69
N SER A 60 15.01 -28.69 15.43
CA SER A 60 14.22 -29.84 14.95
C SER A 60 15.14 -30.93 14.39
N SER A 61 15.93 -31.53 15.27
CA SER A 61 16.50 -32.86 15.04
C SER A 61 16.24 -33.73 16.27
N THR A 62 15.24 -34.59 16.13
CA THR A 62 14.83 -35.66 17.04
C THR A 62 15.96 -36.69 17.20
N THR A 63 16.33 -37.01 18.43
CA THR A 63 16.52 -38.41 18.92
C THR A 63 16.65 -38.42 20.46
N PRO A 64 16.06 -39.41 21.15
CA PRO A 64 15.97 -39.41 22.62
C PRO A 64 17.01 -40.35 23.27
N SER A 65 17.72 -39.86 24.29
CA SER A 65 18.30 -40.74 25.31
C SER A 65 18.52 -40.02 26.64
N SER A 66 17.69 -40.39 27.61
CA SER A 66 17.96 -40.58 29.04
C SER A 66 19.35 -40.22 29.59
N GLN A 67 19.42 -39.33 30.59
CA GLN A 67 19.83 -39.61 31.99
C GLN A 67 20.36 -38.36 32.74
N THR A 68 19.78 -38.16 33.93
CA THR A 68 20.38 -37.68 35.19
C THR A 68 21.09 -36.32 35.30
N LYS A 69 20.36 -35.42 35.98
CA LYS A 69 20.80 -34.40 36.97
C LYS A 69 22.17 -34.68 37.63
N PRO A 70 22.98 -33.62 37.85
CA PRO A 70 23.45 -33.34 39.21
C PRO A 70 23.19 -31.87 39.64
N PRO A 71 23.23 -31.58 40.96
CA PRO A 71 22.88 -30.28 41.51
C PRO A 71 24.07 -29.31 41.63
N ILE A 72 23.79 -28.03 41.39
CA ILE A 72 24.35 -26.81 42.01
C ILE A 72 25.88 -26.76 42.20
N SER A 73 26.56 -26.01 41.34
CA SER A 73 27.81 -25.34 41.69
C SER A 73 27.87 -23.97 41.02
N ILE A 74 27.66 -22.94 41.86
CA ILE A 74 28.32 -21.63 41.87
C ILE A 74 28.39 -20.89 40.52
N SER A 75 27.53 -19.88 40.41
CA SER A 75 27.58 -18.79 39.46
C SER A 75 29.03 -18.34 39.19
N PRO A 76 29.51 -18.27 37.94
CA PRO A 76 30.69 -17.48 37.66
C PRO A 76 30.25 -16.02 37.85
N SER A 77 30.59 -15.44 39.01
CA SER A 77 30.61 -14.00 39.12
C SER A 77 31.68 -13.51 38.15
N LEU A 78 31.26 -13.25 36.91
CA LEU A 78 32.00 -12.44 35.97
C LEU A 78 32.17 -11.08 36.64
N GLN A 79 33.29 -10.88 37.35
CA GLN A 79 33.78 -9.58 37.76
C GLN A 79 34.21 -8.83 36.50
N ILE A 80 33.22 -8.45 35.68
CA ILE A 80 33.40 -7.47 34.62
C ILE A 80 33.62 -6.17 35.36
N SER A 81 34.88 -5.73 35.45
CA SER A 81 35.23 -4.42 35.98
C SER A 81 34.33 -3.37 35.36
N ASP A 82 33.81 -2.41 36.12
CA ASP A 82 32.84 -1.40 35.63
C ASP A 82 33.33 -0.63 34.39
N LYS A 83 34.65 -0.54 34.19
CA LYS A 83 35.28 0.01 32.98
C LYS A 83 34.96 -0.82 31.72
N ASN A 84 35.09 -2.15 31.80
CA ASN A 84 34.70 -3.06 30.71
C ASN A 84 33.19 -3.03 30.45
N LEU A 85 32.35 -2.85 31.48
CA LEU A 85 30.90 -2.79 31.29
C LEU A 85 30.51 -1.53 30.50
N ASN A 86 31.08 -0.38 30.84
CA ASN A 86 30.82 0.87 30.12
C ASN A 86 31.32 0.79 28.67
N ASP A 87 32.47 0.19 28.41
CA ASP A 87 32.99 0.01 27.05
C ASP A 87 32.10 -0.94 26.23
N ILE A 88 31.62 -2.04 26.83
CA ILE A 88 30.66 -2.96 26.20
C ILE A 88 29.32 -2.26 25.92
N LEU A 89 28.83 -1.45 26.87
CA LEU A 89 27.58 -0.69 26.70
C LEU A 89 27.73 0.38 25.61
N LEU A 90 28.86 1.06 25.55
CA LEU A 90 29.14 2.07 24.54
C LEU A 90 29.22 1.44 23.15
N ALA A 91 30.00 0.36 22.99
CA ALA A 91 30.09 -0.39 21.73
C ALA A 91 28.72 -0.89 21.27
N ARG A 92 27.91 -1.42 22.20
CA ARG A 92 26.56 -1.89 21.89
C ARG A 92 25.60 -0.76 21.55
N SER A 93 25.70 0.40 22.21
CA SER A 93 24.91 1.58 21.85
C SER A 93 25.28 2.12 20.47
N ALA A 94 26.57 2.07 20.10
CA ALA A 94 27.05 2.45 18.78
C ALA A 94 26.50 1.50 17.70
N GLU A 95 26.59 0.18 17.91
CA GLU A 95 26.01 -0.83 17.02
C GLU A 95 24.50 -0.63 16.83
N LEU A 96 23.76 -0.43 17.92
CA LEU A 96 22.31 -0.16 17.85
C LEU A 96 21.98 1.14 17.12
N SER A 97 22.80 2.18 17.30
CA SER A 97 22.60 3.45 16.60
C SER A 97 22.85 3.31 15.10
N ALA A 98 23.84 2.50 14.72
CA ALA A 98 24.14 2.18 13.32
C ALA A 98 23.00 1.36 12.69
N ASP A 99 22.55 0.30 13.35
CA ASP A 99 21.40 -0.51 12.90
C ASP A 99 20.14 0.36 12.72
N HIS A 100 19.88 1.27 13.68
CA HIS A 100 18.75 2.18 13.60
C HIS A 100 18.88 3.17 12.44
N GLN A 101 20.09 3.67 12.19
CA GLN A 101 20.37 4.56 11.07
C GLN A 101 20.19 3.84 9.73
N GLU A 102 20.69 2.61 9.59
CA GLU A 102 20.52 1.79 8.39
C GLU A 102 19.03 1.50 8.13
N TRP A 103 18.29 1.11 9.17
CA TRP A 103 16.85 0.88 9.06
C TRP A 103 16.10 2.15 8.64
N THR A 104 16.45 3.29 9.22
CA THR A 104 15.85 4.59 8.88
C THR A 104 16.14 4.97 7.44
N GLN A 105 17.37 4.73 6.98
CA GLN A 105 17.78 4.96 5.60
C GLN A 105 17.05 4.03 4.62
N GLU A 106 16.91 2.74 4.95
CA GLU A 106 16.13 1.79 4.14
C GLU A 106 14.66 2.22 4.05
N ALA A 107 14.06 2.60 5.18
CA ALA A 107 12.69 3.09 5.23
C ALA A 107 12.49 4.32 4.35
N LEU A 108 13.46 5.26 4.37
CA LEU A 108 13.47 6.45 3.53
C LEU A 108 13.52 6.09 2.03
N TYR A 109 14.38 5.15 1.62
CA TYR A 109 14.40 4.68 0.23
C TYR A 109 13.11 3.98 -0.17
N ARG A 110 12.51 3.21 0.74
CA ARG A 110 11.23 2.54 0.50
C ARG A 110 10.06 3.51 0.32
N MET A 111 10.16 4.73 0.84
CA MET A 111 9.15 5.75 0.57
C MET A 111 9.03 6.12 -0.92
N ALA A 112 10.03 5.83 -1.75
CA ALA A 112 9.93 5.95 -3.20
C ALA A 112 8.90 4.98 -3.83
N GLY A 113 8.50 3.93 -3.11
CA GLY A 113 7.54 2.92 -3.54
C GLY A 113 8.09 1.86 -4.50
N LEU A 114 9.37 1.96 -4.91
CA LEU A 114 10.09 0.96 -5.68
C LEU A 114 11.45 0.72 -5.05
N THR A 115 11.72 -0.50 -4.63
CA THR A 115 13.05 -0.88 -4.13
C THR A 115 13.53 -2.20 -4.69
N LYS A 116 14.83 -2.29 -4.95
CA LYS A 116 15.52 -3.50 -5.38
C LYS A 116 16.22 -4.13 -4.17
N PHE A 117 16.13 -5.45 -4.05
CA PHE A 117 16.82 -6.23 -3.04
C PHE A 117 17.34 -7.54 -3.65
N THR A 118 18.20 -8.24 -2.93
CA THR A 118 18.74 -9.55 -3.35
C THR A 118 18.21 -10.63 -2.44
N VAL A 119 17.91 -11.79 -3.02
CA VAL A 119 17.42 -12.97 -2.29
C VAL A 119 18.22 -14.18 -2.72
N THR A 120 18.76 -14.92 -1.75
CA THR A 120 19.38 -16.20 -2.03
C THR A 120 18.30 -17.29 -2.05
N ASP A 121 18.18 -18.02 -3.15
CA ASP A 121 17.30 -19.20 -3.22
C ASP A 121 17.93 -20.34 -2.41
N PRO A 122 17.29 -20.81 -1.31
CA PRO A 122 17.83 -21.89 -0.50
C PRO A 122 17.83 -23.25 -1.22
N SER A 123 17.07 -23.38 -2.31
CA SER A 123 16.97 -24.62 -3.09
C SER A 123 18.05 -24.75 -4.18
N ALA A 124 18.69 -23.64 -4.56
CA ALA A 124 19.80 -23.67 -5.49
C ALA A 124 21.02 -24.30 -4.83
N SER A 125 21.66 -25.27 -5.51
CA SER A 125 22.89 -25.87 -5.02
C SER A 125 23.93 -24.78 -4.76
N SER A 126 24.58 -24.82 -3.59
CA SER A 126 25.53 -23.80 -3.10
C SER A 126 26.69 -23.47 -4.07
N SER A 127 26.92 -24.33 -5.07
CA SER A 127 27.95 -24.19 -6.11
C SER A 127 27.51 -23.47 -7.39
N SER A 128 26.23 -23.10 -7.54
CA SER A 128 25.75 -22.43 -8.76
C SER A 128 25.85 -20.89 -8.64
N PRO A 129 26.39 -20.18 -9.65
CA PRO A 129 26.46 -18.71 -9.65
C PRO A 129 25.08 -18.03 -9.78
N PHE A 130 24.01 -18.81 -9.89
CA PHE A 130 22.63 -18.36 -10.12
C PHE A 130 21.77 -18.42 -8.85
N ASN A 131 22.38 -18.57 -7.67
CA ASN A 131 21.66 -18.61 -6.40
C ASN A 131 21.02 -17.27 -6.00
N ASN A 132 21.51 -16.16 -6.55
CA ASN A 132 21.04 -14.82 -6.22
C ASN A 132 19.93 -14.40 -7.18
N ILE A 133 18.70 -14.40 -6.65
CA ILE A 133 17.51 -13.85 -7.29
C ILE A 133 17.47 -12.35 -7.03
N THR A 134 17.18 -11.57 -8.07
CA THR A 134 16.90 -10.15 -7.92
C THR A 134 15.44 -9.96 -7.52
N GLY A 135 15.22 -9.43 -6.32
CA GLY A 135 13.90 -9.06 -5.82
C GLY A 135 13.59 -7.59 -6.10
N ILE A 136 12.35 -7.30 -6.48
CA ILE A 136 11.82 -5.94 -6.59
C ILE A 136 10.58 -5.85 -5.72
N ARG A 137 10.53 -4.84 -4.87
CA ARG A 137 9.40 -4.53 -4.02
C ARG A 137 8.70 -3.31 -4.59
N ILE A 138 7.38 -3.43 -4.76
CA ILE A 138 6.49 -2.37 -5.25
C ILE A 138 5.50 -2.06 -4.14
N GLU A 139 5.57 -0.85 -3.62
CA GLU A 139 4.64 -0.32 -2.62
C GLU A 139 3.83 0.82 -3.24
N VAL A 140 2.51 0.67 -3.19
CA VAL A 140 1.58 1.71 -3.62
C VAL A 140 1.09 2.43 -2.38
N MET A 141 1.22 3.75 -2.37
CA MET A 141 0.62 4.60 -1.35
C MET A 141 -0.78 5.00 -1.80
N ALA A 142 -1.77 4.70 -0.96
CA ALA A 142 -3.17 5.08 -1.15
C ALA A 142 -3.74 5.50 0.22
N ASP A 143 -4.59 6.52 0.25
CA ASP A 143 -5.23 7.03 1.47
C ASP A 143 -4.23 7.40 2.60
N GLY A 144 -3.08 7.98 2.22
CA GLY A 144 -2.04 8.41 3.17
C GLY A 144 -1.25 7.27 3.83
N LYS A 145 -1.42 6.02 3.38
CA LYS A 145 -0.72 4.84 3.90
C LYS A 145 -0.16 3.97 2.79
N PHE A 146 0.91 3.23 3.09
CA PHE A 146 1.40 2.20 2.18
C PHE A 146 0.48 0.97 2.24
N GLY A 147 0.07 0.50 1.06
CA GLY A 147 -0.64 -0.76 0.91
C GLY A 147 0.28 -1.98 1.09
N THR A 148 -0.28 -3.16 0.86
CA THR A 148 0.49 -4.41 0.85
C THR A 148 1.56 -4.37 -0.24
N PRO A 149 2.83 -4.68 0.07
CA PRO A 149 3.89 -4.72 -0.93
C PRO A 149 3.67 -5.86 -1.93
N TYR A 150 3.92 -5.58 -3.20
CA TYR A 150 4.03 -6.58 -4.25
C TYR A 150 5.50 -6.89 -4.52
N TYR A 151 5.80 -8.15 -4.74
CA TYR A 151 7.15 -8.62 -5.00
C TYR A 151 7.23 -9.20 -6.40
N LEU A 152 8.29 -8.84 -7.12
CA LEU A 152 8.73 -9.48 -8.35
C LEU A 152 10.07 -10.14 -8.06
N PHE A 153 10.21 -11.41 -8.43
CA PHE A 153 11.44 -12.15 -8.32
C PHE A 153 11.96 -12.44 -9.72
N LEU A 154 13.16 -12.00 -10.02
CA LEU A 154 13.81 -12.13 -11.31
C LEU A 154 15.01 -13.05 -11.20
N LYS A 155 15.06 -14.06 -12.06
CA LYS A 155 16.22 -14.96 -12.19
C LYS A 155 17.07 -14.56 -13.39
N PRO A 156 18.39 -14.78 -13.34
CA PRO A 156 19.21 -14.81 -14.54
C PRO A 156 18.64 -15.76 -15.61
N HIS A 157 18.79 -15.40 -16.88
CA HIS A 157 18.49 -16.28 -18.01
C HIS A 157 19.62 -17.31 -18.16
N ASP A 158 19.26 -18.59 -18.05
CA ASP A 158 20.21 -19.72 -17.98
C ASP A 158 21.12 -19.82 -19.22
N ASP A 159 20.61 -19.47 -20.41
CA ASP A 159 21.35 -19.53 -21.68
C ASP A 159 22.14 -18.26 -22.04
N THR A 160 22.46 -17.38 -21.08
CA THR A 160 23.35 -16.25 -21.38
C THR A 160 24.81 -16.73 -21.38
N PRO A 161 25.47 -16.88 -22.55
CA PRO A 161 26.90 -17.18 -22.55
C PRO A 161 27.62 -16.02 -21.88
N LYS A 162 28.30 -16.31 -20.77
CA LYS A 162 29.16 -15.33 -20.10
C LYS A 162 30.20 -14.88 -21.13
N PRO A 163 30.34 -13.56 -21.41
CA PRO A 163 31.32 -13.09 -22.37
C PRO A 163 32.70 -13.56 -21.91
N THR A 164 33.29 -14.46 -22.69
CA THR A 164 34.63 -15.01 -22.46
C THR A 164 35.60 -14.23 -23.34
N SER A 165 36.84 -14.02 -22.91
CA SER A 165 37.86 -13.27 -23.66
C SER A 165 38.10 -13.76 -25.09
N GLU A 166 37.71 -15.00 -25.40
CA GLU A 166 37.87 -15.65 -26.70
C GLU A 166 36.68 -15.47 -27.66
N ASN A 167 35.51 -15.03 -27.16
CA ASN A 167 34.32 -14.74 -27.95
C ASN A 167 33.70 -13.43 -27.42
N PRO A 168 34.14 -12.26 -27.92
CA PRO A 168 33.46 -11.01 -27.60
C PRO A 168 32.01 -11.13 -28.10
N SER A 169 31.06 -10.95 -27.17
CA SER A 169 29.63 -10.79 -27.50
C SER A 169 29.49 -9.84 -28.69
N PRO A 170 28.55 -10.08 -29.64
CA PRO A 170 28.34 -9.18 -30.75
C PRO A 170 28.26 -7.74 -30.24
N THR A 171 29.17 -6.95 -30.78
CA THR A 171 29.50 -5.55 -30.57
C THR A 171 28.36 -4.73 -29.95
N GLU A 172 28.60 -4.15 -28.76
CA GLU A 172 27.76 -3.15 -28.07
C GLU A 172 26.57 -3.64 -27.22
N THR A 173 26.68 -4.76 -26.50
CA THR A 173 25.79 -5.01 -25.36
C THR A 173 26.57 -4.97 -24.05
N PRO A 174 26.26 -4.06 -23.11
CA PRO A 174 26.86 -4.12 -21.78
C PRO A 174 26.56 -5.49 -21.16
N SER A 175 27.52 -6.00 -20.41
CA SER A 175 27.53 -7.29 -19.70
C SER A 175 26.43 -7.41 -18.62
N GLU A 176 25.18 -7.08 -18.94
CA GLU A 176 24.05 -7.24 -18.05
C GLU A 176 23.45 -8.62 -18.28
N THR A 177 23.47 -9.44 -17.22
CA THR A 177 22.78 -10.72 -17.17
C THR A 177 21.31 -10.52 -17.52
N HIS A 178 20.84 -11.08 -18.64
CA HIS A 178 19.42 -11.06 -18.97
C HIS A 178 18.61 -11.66 -17.83
N LEU A 179 17.51 -11.01 -17.49
CA LEU A 179 16.62 -11.39 -16.40
C LEU A 179 15.33 -11.96 -16.96
N ILE A 180 14.78 -12.95 -16.27
CA ILE A 180 13.46 -13.53 -16.54
C ILE A 180 12.61 -13.38 -15.27
N LEU A 181 11.34 -13.03 -15.45
CA LEU A 181 10.37 -13.07 -14.36
C LEU A 181 10.20 -14.51 -13.87
N HIS A 182 10.60 -14.77 -12.62
CA HIS A 182 10.53 -16.09 -11.99
C HIS A 182 9.23 -16.27 -11.21
N ARG A 183 8.93 -15.35 -10.29
CA ARG A 183 7.74 -15.38 -9.43
C ARG A 183 7.25 -13.96 -9.16
N HIS A 184 5.96 -13.81 -8.85
CA HIS A 184 5.41 -12.55 -8.40
C HIS A 184 4.29 -12.74 -7.37
N THR A 185 3.99 -11.69 -6.62
CA THR A 185 2.81 -11.64 -5.73
C THR A 185 1.69 -10.73 -6.27
N ILE A 186 1.80 -10.29 -7.53
CA ILE A 186 0.76 -9.51 -8.21
C ILE A 186 -0.55 -10.33 -8.33
N PRO A 187 -1.73 -9.73 -8.07
CA PRO A 187 -3.02 -10.42 -8.14
C PRO A 187 -3.31 -11.07 -9.49
N ALA A 188 -4.11 -12.15 -9.46
CA ALA A 188 -4.33 -13.00 -10.63
C ALA A 188 -4.97 -12.29 -11.83
N TYR A 189 -5.88 -11.33 -11.57
CA TYR A 189 -6.52 -10.53 -12.60
C TYR A 189 -5.55 -9.62 -13.38
N PHE A 190 -4.31 -9.44 -12.90
CA PHE A 190 -3.26 -8.70 -13.60
C PHE A 190 -2.18 -9.59 -14.23
N ILE A 191 -2.34 -10.92 -14.25
CA ILE A 191 -1.33 -11.83 -14.81
C ILE A 191 -1.11 -11.56 -16.30
N GLN A 192 -2.18 -11.38 -17.08
CA GLN A 192 -2.05 -11.16 -18.52
C GLN A 192 -1.29 -9.84 -18.83
N PRO A 193 -1.69 -8.68 -18.29
CA PRO A 193 -0.91 -7.44 -18.46
C PRO A 193 0.55 -7.57 -18.00
N LEU A 194 0.80 -8.29 -16.89
CA LEU A 194 2.15 -8.49 -16.39
C LEU A 194 3.03 -9.29 -17.36
N ASN A 195 2.48 -10.36 -17.94
CA ASN A 195 3.19 -11.18 -18.92
C ASN A 195 3.47 -10.41 -20.22
N ASP A 196 2.50 -9.62 -20.69
CA ASP A 196 2.66 -8.78 -21.87
C ASP A 196 3.78 -7.73 -21.66
N LEU A 197 3.84 -7.13 -20.46
CA LEU A 197 4.91 -6.22 -20.06
C LEU A 197 6.27 -6.94 -19.96
N ALA A 198 6.29 -8.17 -19.42
CA ALA A 198 7.51 -8.95 -19.30
C ALA A 198 8.05 -9.36 -20.68
N GLU A 199 7.20 -9.80 -21.60
CA GLU A 199 7.61 -10.13 -22.96
C GLU A 199 8.15 -8.89 -23.71
N LYS A 200 7.50 -7.74 -23.51
CA LYS A 200 7.90 -6.47 -24.13
C LYS A 200 9.23 -5.93 -23.62
N TYR A 201 9.46 -5.97 -22.30
CA TYR A 201 10.59 -5.29 -21.66
C TYR A 201 11.68 -6.21 -21.11
N LEU A 202 11.38 -7.48 -20.89
CA LEU A 202 12.33 -8.53 -20.52
C LEU A 202 12.39 -9.62 -21.62
N PRO A 203 12.59 -9.26 -22.90
CA PRO A 203 12.68 -10.25 -23.94
C PRO A 203 13.90 -11.18 -23.74
N PRO A 204 13.86 -12.41 -24.29
CA PRO A 204 15.01 -13.30 -24.26
C PRO A 204 16.18 -12.72 -25.08
N PRO A 205 17.43 -13.15 -24.78
CA PRO A 205 18.59 -12.81 -25.59
C PRO A 205 18.36 -13.14 -27.09
N PRO A 206 18.92 -12.36 -28.02
CA PRO A 206 19.87 -11.26 -27.82
C PRO A 206 19.21 -9.87 -27.67
N ARG A 207 17.89 -9.80 -27.47
CA ARG A 207 17.19 -8.50 -27.39
C ARG A 207 17.59 -7.74 -26.12
N ILE A 208 17.67 -6.42 -26.23
CA ILE A 208 18.00 -5.53 -25.10
C ILE A 208 16.80 -5.49 -24.15
N GLN A 209 17.07 -5.67 -22.85
CA GLN A 209 16.06 -5.57 -21.80
C GLN A 209 16.00 -4.15 -21.22
N ASN A 210 14.85 -3.78 -20.68
CA ASN A 210 14.67 -2.52 -19.96
C ASN A 210 13.91 -2.78 -18.66
N LEU A 211 14.65 -3.16 -17.62
CA LEU A 211 14.09 -3.47 -16.32
C LEU A 211 13.40 -2.26 -15.68
N ASP A 212 13.99 -1.07 -15.79
CA ASP A 212 13.42 0.14 -15.19
C ASP A 212 12.06 0.48 -15.80
N ARG A 213 11.92 0.35 -17.12
CA ARG A 213 10.65 0.58 -17.81
C ARG A 213 9.62 -0.48 -17.44
N PHE A 214 10.03 -1.76 -17.38
CA PHE A 214 9.17 -2.84 -16.92
C PHE A 214 8.59 -2.54 -15.53
N VAL A 215 9.44 -2.24 -14.55
CA VAL A 215 9.01 -2.01 -13.17
C VAL A 215 8.16 -0.75 -13.04
N ARG A 216 8.48 0.31 -13.78
CA ARG A 216 7.69 1.54 -13.80
C ARG A 216 6.29 1.30 -14.35
N ASP A 217 6.17 0.60 -15.47
CA ASP A 217 4.88 0.31 -16.09
C ASP A 217 4.07 -0.66 -15.20
N VAL A 218 4.73 -1.62 -14.55
CA VAL A 218 4.08 -2.50 -13.57
C VAL A 218 3.52 -1.72 -12.39
N ARG A 219 4.32 -0.82 -11.81
CA ARG A 219 3.85 0.06 -10.74
C ARG A 219 2.73 0.97 -11.22
N HIS A 220 2.82 1.49 -12.43
CA HIS A 220 1.83 2.41 -12.97
C HIS A 220 0.44 1.78 -13.01
N PHE A 221 0.28 0.57 -13.55
CA PHE A 221 -1.03 -0.08 -13.58
C PHE A 221 -1.55 -0.43 -12.17
N LEU A 222 -0.67 -0.82 -11.24
CA LEU A 222 -1.05 -1.06 -9.85
C LEU A 222 -1.56 0.23 -9.19
N VAL A 223 -0.82 1.33 -9.36
CA VAL A 223 -1.21 2.66 -8.85
C VAL A 223 -2.57 3.08 -9.41
N LEU A 224 -2.78 2.93 -10.72
CA LEU A 224 -4.07 3.23 -11.35
C LEU A 224 -5.19 2.39 -10.72
N HIS A 225 -4.99 1.09 -10.52
CA HIS A 225 -5.98 0.25 -9.85
C HIS A 225 -6.36 0.76 -8.46
N TYR A 226 -5.38 1.15 -7.62
CA TYR A 226 -5.66 1.72 -6.31
C TYR A 226 -6.43 3.04 -6.39
N PHE A 227 -6.06 3.92 -7.32
CA PHE A 227 -6.81 5.16 -7.52
C PHE A 227 -8.24 4.91 -7.97
N ARG A 228 -8.46 4.01 -8.94
CA ARG A 228 -9.82 3.65 -9.37
C ARG A 228 -10.64 3.13 -8.20
N ARG A 229 -10.08 2.20 -7.42
CA ARG A 229 -10.76 1.62 -6.26
C ARG A 229 -11.06 2.65 -5.16
N ALA A 230 -10.13 3.56 -4.88
CA ALA A 230 -10.32 4.64 -3.92
C ALA A 230 -11.45 5.58 -4.35
N SER A 231 -11.43 6.03 -5.61
CA SER A 231 -12.48 6.87 -6.20
C SER A 231 -13.85 6.19 -6.16
N LEU A 232 -13.94 4.92 -6.57
CA LEU A 232 -15.19 4.15 -6.50
C LEU A 232 -15.67 3.93 -5.06
N SER A 233 -14.76 3.78 -4.11
CA SER A 233 -15.11 3.69 -2.69
C SER A 233 -15.64 5.01 -2.16
N HIS A 234 -15.08 6.13 -2.61
CA HIS A 234 -15.58 7.47 -2.28
C HIS A 234 -16.99 7.67 -2.82
N ILE A 235 -17.25 7.33 -4.09
CA ILE A 235 -18.60 7.32 -4.67
C ILE A 235 -19.54 6.50 -3.83
N LYS A 236 -19.16 5.26 -3.52
CA LYS A 236 -19.97 4.34 -2.72
C LYS A 236 -20.38 4.98 -1.39
N ASN A 237 -19.45 5.66 -0.71
CA ASN A 237 -19.72 6.34 0.55
C ASN A 237 -20.64 7.56 0.36
N GLU A 238 -20.43 8.37 -0.68
CA GLU A 238 -21.30 9.50 -1.03
C GLU A 238 -22.73 9.03 -1.31
N VAL A 239 -22.90 7.87 -1.96
CA VAL A 239 -24.21 7.26 -2.18
C VAL A 239 -24.91 6.98 -0.87
N TYR A 240 -24.23 6.29 0.04
CA TYR A 240 -24.83 5.86 1.29
C TYR A 240 -25.14 7.02 2.24
N GLN A 241 -24.37 8.11 2.17
CA GLN A 241 -24.64 9.32 2.96
C GLN A 241 -25.87 10.08 2.46
N ASN A 242 -26.19 10.00 1.17
CA ASN A 242 -27.39 10.62 0.59
C ASN A 242 -28.67 9.81 0.77
N ILE A 243 -28.60 8.66 1.46
CA ILE A 243 -29.79 7.88 1.83
C ILE A 243 -30.39 8.52 3.09
N PRO A 244 -31.67 8.91 3.10
CA PRO A 244 -32.32 9.41 4.31
C PRO A 244 -32.24 8.33 5.37
N GLN A 245 -31.65 8.66 6.51
CA GLN A 245 -31.75 7.79 7.65
C GLN A 245 -33.21 7.81 8.09
N LEU A 246 -33.91 6.70 7.86
CA LEU A 246 -35.19 6.43 8.51
C LEU A 246 -34.88 6.36 10.00
N ASP A 247 -35.04 7.47 10.72
CA ASP A 247 -34.89 7.50 12.18
C ASP A 247 -36.00 6.61 12.76
N PRO A 248 -35.66 5.41 13.28
CA PRO A 248 -36.67 4.46 13.75
C PRO A 248 -37.30 4.90 15.09
N ASP A 249 -36.75 5.93 15.73
CA ASP A 249 -37.13 6.38 17.08
C ASP A 249 -37.95 7.68 17.09
N ASN A 250 -38.35 8.23 15.94
CA ASN A 250 -39.23 9.42 15.91
C ASN A 250 -40.71 9.04 16.13
N ASN A 251 -40.98 8.31 17.21
CA ASN A 251 -42.32 8.09 17.78
C ASN A 251 -42.70 9.27 18.70
N ASN A 252 -42.52 10.51 18.25
CA ASN A 252 -43.14 11.64 18.93
C ASN A 252 -44.55 11.82 18.36
N ASP A 253 -45.47 11.03 18.93
CA ASP A 253 -46.81 11.50 19.25
C ASP A 253 -46.66 12.86 19.95
N ASP A 254 -46.93 13.96 19.25
CA ASP A 254 -47.72 15.07 19.77
C ASP A 254 -47.67 16.28 18.83
N ASN A 255 -48.88 16.74 18.47
CA ASN A 255 -49.28 18.04 17.92
C ASN A 255 -49.15 18.29 16.40
N ASP A 256 -50.28 18.10 15.73
CA ASP A 256 -51.00 19.13 14.97
C ASP A 256 -50.23 20.44 14.72
N ASN A 257 -49.48 20.47 13.62
CA ASN A 257 -49.40 21.65 12.77
C ASN A 257 -48.99 21.22 11.35
N ASP A 258 -50.00 21.07 10.51
CA ASP A 258 -49.90 20.98 9.06
C ASP A 258 -49.12 22.18 8.49
N ASN A 259 -47.91 21.95 8.01
CA ASN A 259 -47.46 22.29 6.64
C ASN A 259 -45.93 22.19 6.50
N ASP A 260 -45.51 21.64 5.35
CA ASP A 260 -44.26 21.95 4.63
C ASP A 260 -42.93 21.26 4.98
N ASN A 261 -42.89 20.06 5.56
CA ASN A 261 -41.62 19.29 5.62
C ASN A 261 -41.66 17.86 5.05
N ASN A 262 -42.62 17.56 4.17
CA ASN A 262 -42.71 16.24 3.53
C ASN A 262 -41.78 16.06 2.30
N ASP A 263 -40.82 16.97 2.10
CA ASP A 263 -40.25 17.24 0.77
C ASP A 263 -38.81 16.74 0.53
N ASN A 264 -38.30 15.77 1.29
CA ASN A 264 -36.94 15.29 1.02
C ASN A 264 -36.73 13.78 1.07
N ILE A 265 -37.75 13.00 0.69
CA ILE A 265 -37.51 11.59 0.32
C ILE A 265 -36.92 11.60 -1.10
N PRO A 266 -35.67 11.17 -1.31
CA PRO A 266 -35.08 11.11 -2.64
C PRO A 266 -35.86 10.12 -3.50
N ASN A 267 -36.03 10.45 -4.77
CA ASN A 267 -36.76 9.63 -5.75
C ASN A 267 -36.11 8.26 -6.02
N ILE A 268 -34.88 8.06 -5.56
CA ILE A 268 -34.07 6.86 -5.80
C ILE A 268 -33.43 6.38 -4.51
N TYR A 269 -33.49 5.07 -4.28
CA TYR A 269 -32.78 4.37 -3.21
C TYR A 269 -31.77 3.39 -3.81
N VAL A 270 -30.46 3.60 -3.58
CA VAL A 270 -29.43 2.65 -4.02
C VAL A 270 -29.37 1.50 -3.02
N SER A 271 -29.76 0.31 -3.45
CA SER A 271 -29.77 -0.88 -2.61
C SER A 271 -28.38 -1.53 -2.52
N GLU A 272 -27.68 -1.63 -3.65
CA GLU A 272 -26.37 -2.30 -3.72
C GLU A 272 -25.40 -1.55 -4.63
N PHE A 273 -24.15 -1.45 -4.20
CA PHE A 273 -23.03 -0.89 -4.98
C PHE A 273 -21.85 -1.86 -4.91
N ILE A 274 -21.68 -2.62 -5.98
CA ILE A 274 -20.70 -3.71 -6.09
C ILE A 274 -19.57 -3.25 -7.03
N ILE A 275 -18.35 -3.41 -6.56
CA ILE A 275 -17.13 -3.07 -7.30
C ILE A 275 -16.39 -4.38 -7.57
N ASP A 276 -16.11 -4.65 -8.84
CA ASP A 276 -15.33 -5.81 -9.26
C ASP A 276 -13.88 -5.75 -8.71
N PRO A 277 -13.20 -6.89 -8.42
CA PRO A 277 -11.83 -6.89 -7.91
C PRO A 277 -10.81 -6.12 -8.77
N GLU A 278 -11.00 -5.97 -10.08
CA GLU A 278 -10.10 -5.16 -10.93
C GLU A 278 -10.41 -3.65 -10.85
N ALA A 279 -11.53 -3.28 -10.23
CA ALA A 279 -12.10 -1.93 -10.21
C ALA A 279 -12.31 -1.38 -11.64
N ARG A 280 -12.75 -2.26 -12.56
CA ARG A 280 -13.11 -1.92 -13.95
C ARG A 280 -14.59 -2.12 -14.27
N LEU A 281 -15.32 -2.80 -13.40
CA LEU A 281 -16.75 -2.94 -13.53
C LEU A 281 -17.40 -2.52 -12.21
N VAL A 282 -18.42 -1.68 -12.34
CA VAL A 282 -19.27 -1.27 -11.22
C VAL A 282 -20.69 -1.68 -11.54
N GLU A 283 -21.30 -2.33 -10.56
CA GLU A 283 -22.69 -2.73 -10.61
C GLU A 283 -23.47 -1.97 -9.55
N ILE A 284 -24.49 -1.23 -9.98
CA ILE A 284 -25.32 -0.37 -9.13
C ILE A 284 -26.76 -0.85 -9.23
N HIS A 285 -27.33 -1.22 -8.09
CA HIS A 285 -28.74 -1.59 -7.97
C HIS A 285 -29.48 -0.47 -7.28
N TRP A 286 -30.60 -0.04 -7.84
CA TRP A 286 -31.46 0.95 -7.19
C TRP A 286 -32.94 0.69 -7.42
N LEU A 287 -33.72 1.22 -6.48
CA LEU A 287 -35.17 1.18 -6.46
C LEU A 287 -35.71 2.59 -6.65
N GLN A 288 -36.87 2.68 -7.29
CA GLN A 288 -37.60 3.93 -7.43
C GLN A 288 -38.58 4.09 -6.27
N THR A 289 -38.58 5.24 -5.60
CA THR A 289 -39.43 5.49 -4.42
C THR A 289 -40.92 5.37 -4.77
N ASN A 290 -41.30 5.86 -5.95
CA ASN A 290 -42.69 5.82 -6.43
C ASN A 290 -43.14 4.42 -6.85
N ASN A 291 -42.20 3.52 -7.13
CA ASN A 291 -42.50 2.14 -7.50
C ASN A 291 -41.41 1.19 -7.01
N PRO A 292 -41.46 0.74 -5.75
CA PRO A 292 -40.43 -0.11 -5.17
C PRO A 292 -40.35 -1.49 -5.84
N SER A 293 -41.36 -1.89 -6.63
CA SER A 293 -41.31 -3.13 -7.42
C SER A 293 -40.36 -3.04 -8.61
N THR A 294 -40.09 -1.82 -9.10
CA THR A 294 -39.22 -1.59 -10.25
C THR A 294 -37.76 -1.64 -9.82
N LYS A 295 -37.08 -2.73 -10.17
CA LYS A 295 -35.65 -2.90 -9.91
C LYS A 295 -34.85 -2.41 -11.11
N ARG A 296 -33.93 -1.48 -10.85
CA ARG A 296 -33.03 -0.95 -11.86
C ARG A 296 -31.60 -1.32 -11.55
N LEU A 297 -30.84 -1.53 -12.61
CA LEU A 297 -29.50 -2.05 -12.59
C LEU A 297 -28.63 -1.30 -13.60
N ALA A 298 -27.48 -0.79 -13.18
CA ALA A 298 -26.49 -0.21 -14.06
C ALA A 298 -25.19 -0.99 -13.99
N TYR A 299 -24.64 -1.26 -15.16
CA TYR A 299 -23.28 -1.73 -15.32
C TYR A 299 -22.44 -0.60 -15.91
N ILE A 300 -21.40 -0.19 -15.19
CA ILE A 300 -20.44 0.82 -15.63
C ILE A 300 -19.11 0.11 -15.86
N ALA A 301 -18.68 0.03 -17.11
CA ALA A 301 -17.37 -0.49 -17.50
C ALA A 301 -16.38 0.66 -17.59
N LEU A 302 -15.21 0.51 -16.95
CA LEU A 302 -14.16 1.49 -16.87
C LEU A 302 -12.92 1.02 -17.62
N THR A 303 -12.28 1.99 -18.27
CA THR A 303 -10.95 1.86 -18.84
C THR A 303 -9.88 1.69 -17.76
N GLU A 304 -8.66 1.36 -18.16
CA GLU A 304 -7.52 1.24 -17.25
C GLU A 304 -7.15 2.59 -16.60
N GLU A 305 -7.47 3.71 -17.23
CA GLU A 305 -7.20 5.03 -16.65
C GLU A 305 -8.35 5.51 -15.74
N GLY A 306 -9.47 4.78 -15.70
CA GLY A 306 -10.64 5.12 -14.89
C GLY A 306 -11.72 5.92 -15.64
N GLY A 307 -11.48 6.28 -16.89
CA GLY A 307 -12.53 6.80 -17.79
C GLY A 307 -13.60 5.75 -18.07
N ILE A 308 -14.82 6.15 -18.40
CA ILE A 308 -15.89 5.19 -18.68
C ILE A 308 -15.82 4.69 -20.12
N GLU A 309 -15.76 3.36 -20.26
CA GLU A 309 -15.80 2.67 -21.54
C GLU A 309 -17.24 2.40 -21.99
N GLY A 310 -18.10 2.01 -21.05
CA GLY A 310 -19.48 1.63 -21.32
C GLY A 310 -20.39 1.84 -20.12
N LEU A 311 -21.65 2.15 -20.41
CA LEU A 311 -22.74 2.17 -19.44
C LEU A 311 -23.93 1.44 -20.04
N VAL A 312 -24.45 0.47 -19.31
CA VAL A 312 -25.67 -0.26 -19.64
C VAL A 312 -26.65 -0.16 -18.48
N VAL A 313 -27.88 0.28 -18.76
CA VAL A 313 -28.95 0.34 -17.75
C VAL A 313 -30.00 -0.69 -18.10
N LYS A 314 -30.43 -1.47 -17.12
CA LYS A 314 -31.52 -2.43 -17.22
C LYS A 314 -32.61 -2.10 -16.20
N GLN A 315 -33.86 -2.29 -16.61
CA GLN A 315 -35.02 -2.30 -15.74
C GLN A 315 -35.76 -3.60 -16.02
N ASP A 316 -36.05 -4.39 -14.99
CA ASP A 316 -36.74 -5.68 -15.15
C ASP A 316 -36.08 -6.58 -16.21
N ASN A 317 -34.74 -6.57 -16.21
CA ASN A 317 -33.85 -7.25 -17.17
C ASN A 317 -33.92 -6.77 -18.64
N GLN A 318 -34.68 -5.71 -18.94
CA GLN A 318 -34.71 -5.07 -20.25
C GLN A 318 -33.80 -3.85 -20.28
N ARG A 319 -33.02 -3.70 -21.35
CA ARG A 319 -32.11 -2.57 -21.53
C ARG A 319 -32.88 -1.28 -21.80
N ILE A 320 -32.58 -0.21 -21.06
CA ILE A 320 -33.21 1.09 -21.22
C ILE A 320 -32.22 2.11 -21.78
N LEU A 321 -32.27 2.32 -23.10
CA LEU A 321 -31.33 3.19 -23.81
C LEU A 321 -31.47 4.68 -23.43
N HIS A 322 -32.69 5.18 -23.21
CA HIS A 322 -32.89 6.60 -22.91
C HIS A 322 -32.25 6.99 -21.57
N MET A 323 -32.32 6.12 -20.56
CA MET A 323 -31.65 6.32 -19.28
C MET A 323 -30.13 6.27 -19.42
N GLU A 324 -29.59 5.36 -20.24
CA GLU A 324 -28.15 5.36 -20.55
C GLU A 324 -27.72 6.71 -21.12
N MET A 325 -28.48 7.27 -22.07
CA MET A 325 -28.16 8.56 -22.68
C MET A 325 -28.26 9.72 -21.68
N GLN A 326 -29.24 9.69 -20.77
CA GLN A 326 -29.38 10.70 -19.71
C GLN A 326 -28.22 10.66 -18.70
N ILE A 327 -27.83 9.46 -18.25
CA ILE A 327 -26.71 9.29 -17.31
C ILE A 327 -25.38 9.66 -17.96
N LYS A 328 -25.22 9.35 -19.25
CA LYS A 328 -24.05 9.76 -20.03
C LYS A 328 -23.94 11.27 -20.12
N GLY A 329 -25.06 11.95 -20.34
CA GLY A 329 -25.09 13.39 -20.56
C GLY A 329 -24.48 13.81 -21.91
N PRO A 330 -24.52 15.10 -22.24
CA PRO A 330 -24.11 15.62 -23.56
C PRO A 330 -22.60 15.57 -23.79
N ASN A 331 -21.81 15.60 -22.73
CA ASN A 331 -20.34 15.63 -22.80
C ASN A 331 -19.71 14.23 -22.72
N TRP A 332 -20.50 13.18 -22.93
CA TRP A 332 -19.98 11.81 -22.86
C TRP A 332 -19.08 11.50 -24.04
N LEU A 333 -17.79 11.37 -23.75
CA LEU A 333 -16.78 10.89 -24.67
C LEU A 333 -16.37 9.48 -24.25
N ARG A 334 -16.71 8.49 -25.08
CA ARG A 334 -16.28 7.11 -24.86
C ARG A 334 -14.75 7.07 -24.84
N GLY A 335 -14.17 6.58 -23.75
CA GLY A 335 -12.72 6.46 -23.62
C GLY A 335 -12.00 7.80 -23.55
N ALA A 336 -12.67 8.88 -23.13
CA ALA A 336 -11.94 10.07 -22.68
C ALA A 336 -11.03 9.64 -21.52
N THR A 337 -9.73 9.74 -21.78
CA THR A 337 -8.61 9.32 -20.94
C THR A 337 -8.48 10.19 -19.69
N ASP A 338 -9.05 11.40 -19.74
CA ASP A 338 -8.76 12.40 -18.74
C ASP A 338 -9.82 12.42 -17.66
N SER A 339 -9.38 11.85 -16.53
CA SER A 339 -9.94 11.98 -15.19
C SER A 339 -11.32 11.35 -15.00
N MET A 340 -11.53 10.82 -13.81
CA MET A 340 -12.84 10.37 -13.37
C MET A 340 -13.80 11.55 -13.13
N ASP A 341 -13.74 12.61 -13.94
CA ASP A 341 -14.55 13.83 -13.88
C ASP A 341 -16.03 13.56 -14.14
N TRP A 342 -16.35 12.39 -14.67
CA TRP A 342 -17.71 11.89 -14.76
C TRP A 342 -18.30 11.55 -13.38
N ILE A 343 -17.47 11.32 -12.35
CA ILE A 343 -17.93 10.96 -11.01
C ILE A 343 -18.78 12.08 -10.41
N PRO A 344 -18.31 13.34 -10.35
CA PRO A 344 -19.15 14.46 -9.98
C PRO A 344 -20.46 14.50 -10.78
N GLY A 345 -21.58 14.50 -10.05
CA GLY A 345 -22.92 14.58 -10.64
C GLY A 345 -23.46 13.27 -11.22
N LEU A 346 -22.78 12.12 -11.10
CA LEU A 346 -23.34 10.82 -11.48
C LEU A 346 -24.71 10.59 -10.82
N PHE A 347 -24.83 10.90 -9.53
CA PHE A 347 -26.10 10.76 -8.80
C PHE A 347 -27.16 11.74 -9.25
N GLN A 348 -26.78 12.99 -9.53
CA GLN A 348 -27.72 13.97 -10.07
C GLN A 348 -28.30 13.49 -11.41
N ARG A 349 -27.46 12.86 -12.25
CA ARG A 349 -27.90 12.29 -13.53
C ARG A 349 -28.71 11.00 -13.36
N LEU A 350 -28.39 10.17 -12.36
CA LEU A 350 -29.22 9.02 -11.98
C LEU A 350 -30.61 9.49 -11.52
N GLN A 351 -30.69 10.51 -10.67
CA GLN A 351 -31.95 11.12 -10.22
C GLN A 351 -32.79 11.61 -11.39
N TRP A 352 -32.20 12.34 -12.34
CA TRP A 352 -32.92 12.79 -13.54
C TRP A 352 -33.49 11.64 -14.38
N SER A 353 -32.79 10.49 -14.43
CA SER A 353 -33.28 9.31 -15.16
C SER A 353 -34.47 8.59 -14.50
N SER A 354 -34.84 8.97 -13.28
CA SER A 354 -36.05 8.46 -12.60
C SER A 354 -37.30 9.30 -12.84
N ALA A 355 -37.16 10.54 -13.31
CA ALA A 355 -38.30 11.37 -13.65
C ALA A 355 -39.01 10.79 -14.89
N PRO A 356 -40.34 10.56 -14.86
CA PRO A 356 -41.06 10.22 -16.07
C PRO A 356 -40.82 11.32 -17.11
N PRO A 357 -40.66 10.98 -18.40
CA PRO A 357 -40.56 11.99 -19.43
C PRO A 357 -41.79 12.89 -19.31
N SER A 358 -41.59 14.18 -19.02
CA SER A 358 -42.69 15.13 -18.97
C SER A 358 -43.41 15.02 -20.29
N SER A 359 -44.69 14.62 -20.24
CA SER A 359 -45.56 14.55 -21.40
C SER A 359 -45.87 15.98 -21.87
N SER A 360 -44.88 16.62 -22.43
CA SER A 360 -44.96 17.93 -23.07
C SER A 360 -44.70 17.71 -24.55
N PHE A 361 -45.76 17.28 -25.25
CA PHE A 361 -45.93 17.40 -26.69
C PHE A 361 -47.37 17.80 -26.97
#